data_AF-Q0HXM9-F1
#
_entry.id   AF-Q0HXM9-F1
#
_cell.length_a   1.000
_cell.length_b   1.000
_cell.length_c   1.000
_cell.angle_alpha   90.00
_cell.angle_beta   90.00
_cell.angle_gamma   90.00
#
_symmetry.space_group_name_H-M   'P 1'
#
loop_
_entity.id
_entity.type
_entity.pdbx_description
1 polymer ?
#
loop_
_entity_poly.entity_id
_entity_poly.type
_entity_poly.pdbx_seq_one_letter_code
_entity_poly.pdbx_strand_id
1 'polypeptide(L)'
;MGGRINFLAIGTFRNVDVPFDVEIRENEPEINLKEWDHASKGHFTSKSGRCAVFGCTDYLPDAAKIEINPGKYAVLSLAKGLGSITEEWEDADDLYKVILWPSSAEEYRALKSYKNT
;
A
#
# COMPACT_ATOMS: atom_id res chain seq x y z
N MET A 1 -3.25 -1.32 29.04
CA MET A 1 -3.40 -2.14 27.82
C MET A 1 -2.86 -1.35 26.64
N GLY A 2 -1.56 -1.48 26.33
CA GLY A 2 -0.93 -0.76 25.21
C GLY A 2 -0.96 -1.63 23.96
N GLY A 3 -1.99 -1.48 23.13
CA GLY A 3 -2.01 -2.09 21.80
C GLY A 3 -0.94 -1.41 20.95
N ARG A 4 0.19 -2.08 20.71
CA ARG A 4 1.16 -1.64 19.70
C ARG A 4 0.40 -1.46 18.38
N ILE A 5 0.30 -0.22 17.92
CA ILE A 5 -0.24 0.10 16.60
C ILE A 5 0.82 -0.37 15.61
N ASN A 6 0.52 -1.40 14.83
CA ASN A 6 1.33 -1.78 13.68
C ASN A 6 0.79 -0.98 12.50
N PHE A 7 1.60 -0.07 11.94
CA PHE A 7 1.28 0.67 10.73
C PHE A 7 1.87 -0.06 9.52
N LEU A 8 1.16 -0.02 8.39
CA LEU A 8 1.72 -0.27 7.08
C LEU A 8 1.85 1.09 6.40
N ALA A 9 3.07 1.51 6.10
CA ALA A 9 3.34 2.78 5.43
C ALA A 9 3.77 2.53 3.99
N ILE A 10 3.12 3.20 3.05
CA ILE A 10 3.45 3.17 1.62
C ILE A 10 3.91 4.57 1.22
N GLY A 11 5.13 4.69 0.71
CA GLY A 11 5.64 5.94 0.18
C GLY A 11 5.06 6.21 -1.21
N THR A 12 4.45 7.38 -1.38
CA THR A 12 4.07 7.93 -2.68
C THR A 12 5.23 8.73 -3.27
N PHE A 13 5.28 8.85 -4.59
CA PHE A 13 6.29 9.65 -5.31
C PHE A 13 5.87 11.11 -5.51
N ARG A 14 4.65 11.48 -5.12
CA ARG A 14 4.16 12.85 -5.10
C ARG A 14 3.71 13.27 -3.70
N ASN A 15 3.80 14.57 -3.43
CA ASN A 15 3.43 15.24 -2.19
C ASN A 15 2.08 15.98 -2.33
N VAL A 16 1.08 15.28 -2.87
CA VAL A 16 -0.31 15.72 -3.04
C VAL A 16 -1.24 14.53 -2.80
N ASP A 17 -2.55 14.76 -2.85
CA ASP A 17 -3.52 13.67 -2.89
C ASP A 17 -3.36 12.86 -4.19
N VAL A 18 -3.22 11.55 -4.04
CA VAL A 18 -3.03 10.62 -5.16
C VAL A 18 -4.09 9.52 -5.16
N PRO A 19 -4.44 8.96 -6.33
CA PRO A 19 -5.26 7.76 -6.40
C PRO A 19 -4.60 6.59 -5.65
N PHE A 20 -5.27 6.10 -4.60
CA PHE A 20 -4.79 5.01 -3.76
C PHE A 20 -5.89 3.96 -3.56
N ASP A 21 -5.63 2.73 -4.01
CA ASP A 21 -6.57 1.61 -3.90
C ASP A 21 -6.10 0.59 -2.88
N VAL A 22 -7.02 0.08 -2.06
CA VAL A 22 -6.75 -1.00 -1.11
C VAL A 22 -7.67 -2.17 -1.41
N GLU A 23 -7.06 -3.30 -1.73
CA GLU A 23 -7.73 -4.52 -2.09
C GLU A 23 -7.44 -5.62 -1.07
N ILE A 24 -8.47 -6.35 -0.65
CA ILE A 24 -8.35 -7.49 0.24
C ILE A 24 -8.71 -8.75 -0.54
N ARG A 25 -7.84 -9.76 -0.50
CA ARG A 25 -8.02 -11.05 -1.16
C ARG A 25 -7.95 -12.19 -0.14
N GLU A 26 -8.60 -13.29 -0.47
CA GLU A 26 -8.54 -14.51 0.34
C GLU A 26 -7.22 -15.27 0.15
N ASN A 27 -6.59 -15.14 -1.02
CA ASN A 27 -5.39 -15.87 -1.43
C ASN A 27 -4.37 -14.93 -2.09
N GLU A 28 -3.14 -15.42 -2.25
CA GLU A 28 -2.07 -14.68 -2.93
C GLU A 28 -2.50 -14.28 -4.35
N PRO A 29 -2.43 -12.99 -4.72
CA PRO A 29 -2.84 -12.54 -6.04
C PRO A 29 -1.81 -12.93 -7.10
N GLU A 30 -2.28 -13.32 -8.28
CA GLU A 30 -1.44 -13.41 -9.47
C GLU A 30 -1.32 -12.03 -10.11
N ILE A 31 -0.10 -11.46 -10.14
CA ILE A 31 0.16 -10.10 -10.63
C ILE A 31 1.17 -10.11 -11.76
N ASN A 32 0.80 -9.47 -12.88
CA ASN A 32 1.70 -9.21 -13.99
C ASN A 32 2.59 -7.99 -13.67
N LEU A 33 3.80 -8.23 -13.15
CA LEU A 33 4.77 -7.17 -12.81
C LEU A 33 5.20 -6.28 -14.00
N LYS A 34 4.86 -6.63 -15.25
CA LYS A 34 5.13 -5.78 -16.41
C LYS A 34 4.23 -4.55 -16.47
N GLU A 35 3.05 -4.60 -15.86
CA GLU A 35 2.06 -3.50 -15.86
C GLU A 35 2.32 -2.43 -14.80
N TRP A 36 3.27 -2.69 -13.90
CA TRP A 36 3.57 -1.84 -12.75
C TRP A 36 4.98 -1.30 -12.85
N ASP A 37 5.21 -0.06 -12.47
CA ASP A 37 6.53 0.57 -12.52
C ASP A 37 7.37 0.22 -11.29
N HIS A 38 6.71 0.11 -10.14
CA HIS A 38 7.32 -0.23 -8.85
C HIS A 38 6.47 -1.29 -8.14
N ALA A 39 7.12 -2.25 -7.48
CA ALA A 39 6.45 -3.29 -6.72
C ALA A 39 7.31 -3.78 -5.54
N SER A 40 6.70 -3.90 -4.36
CA SER A 40 7.35 -4.48 -3.18
C SER A 40 6.39 -5.37 -2.38
N LYS A 41 6.94 -6.44 -1.82
CA LYS A 41 6.23 -7.35 -0.92
C LYS A 41 6.66 -7.06 0.51
N GLY A 42 5.71 -7.14 1.44
CA GLY A 42 5.94 -7.01 2.87
C GLY A 42 4.91 -7.77 3.68
N HIS A 43 4.82 -7.46 4.97
CA HIS A 43 3.86 -8.09 5.86
C HIS A 43 3.20 -7.06 6.79
N PHE A 44 1.99 -7.40 7.24
CA PHE A 44 1.17 -6.59 8.13
C PHE A 44 0.47 -7.49 9.14
N THR A 45 0.16 -6.97 10.32
CA THR A 45 -0.58 -7.73 11.34
C THR A 45 -1.65 -6.84 11.94
N SER A 46 -2.90 -7.30 11.86
CA SER A 46 -4.04 -6.65 12.47
C SER A 46 -4.53 -7.45 13.66
N LYS A 47 -4.67 -6.79 14.82
CA LYS A 47 -5.24 -7.40 16.02
C LYS A 47 -6.72 -7.10 16.21
N SER A 48 -7.15 -5.92 15.78
CA SER A 48 -8.53 -5.44 15.93
C SER A 48 -9.43 -5.85 14.77
N GLY A 49 -8.85 -6.16 13.61
CA GLY A 49 -9.59 -6.33 12.37
C GLY A 49 -10.15 -5.04 11.78
N ARG A 50 -9.75 -3.88 12.33
CA ARG A 50 -10.16 -2.55 11.84
C ARG A 50 -8.92 -1.75 11.52
N CYS A 51 -8.82 -1.28 10.28
CA CYS A 51 -7.70 -0.48 9.81
C CYS A 51 -8.23 0.83 9.23
N ALA A 52 -7.62 1.95 9.63
CA ALA A 52 -7.83 3.23 8.98
C ALA A 52 -6.77 3.39 7.87
N VAL A 53 -7.18 3.94 6.74
CA VAL A 53 -6.34 4.26 5.59
C VAL A 53 -6.37 5.77 5.42
N PHE A 54 -5.22 6.41 5.54
CA PHE A 54 -5.09 7.87 5.56
C PHE A 54 -3.66 8.29 5.21
N GLY A 55 -3.52 9.46 4.60
CA GLY A 55 -2.26 10.14 4.34
C GLY A 55 -1.68 10.78 5.61
N CYS A 56 -0.40 11.17 5.55
CA CYS A 56 0.33 11.70 6.72
C CYS A 56 -0.26 12.99 7.31
N THR A 57 -1.04 13.73 6.52
CA THR A 57 -1.67 15.01 6.89
C THR A 57 -3.17 14.90 7.11
N ASP A 58 -3.75 13.73 6.92
CA ASP A 58 -5.19 13.53 6.97
C ASP A 58 -5.73 13.52 8.39
N TYR A 59 -7.00 13.92 8.52
CA TYR A 59 -7.71 13.86 9.78
C TYR A 59 -8.26 12.45 10.03
N LEU A 60 -7.66 11.71 10.97
CA LEU A 60 -7.98 10.31 11.26
C LEU A 60 -9.48 9.97 11.43
N PRO A 61 -10.32 10.82 12.05
CA PRO A 61 -11.76 10.54 12.16
C PRO A 61 -12.47 10.34 10.82
N ASP A 62 -12.01 11.05 9.78
CA ASP A 62 -12.57 11.07 8.43
C ASP A 62 -11.92 10.04 7.50
N ALA A 63 -10.85 9.39 7.96
CA ALA A 63 -10.14 8.36 7.22
C ALA A 63 -11.06 7.23 6.76
N ALA A 64 -10.78 6.71 5.57
CA ALA A 64 -11.41 5.49 5.09
C ALA A 64 -11.11 4.33 6.06
N LYS A 65 -12.13 3.54 6.39
CA LYS A 65 -12.00 2.41 7.33
C LYS A 65 -12.29 1.13 6.58
N ILE A 66 -11.37 0.18 6.67
CA ILE A 66 -11.53 -1.16 6.14
C ILE A 66 -11.62 -2.16 7.29
N GLU A 67 -12.44 -3.19 7.08
CA GLU A 67 -12.55 -4.33 7.97
C GLU A 67 -11.80 -5.52 7.35
N ILE A 68 -10.95 -6.13 8.15
CA ILE A 68 -10.23 -7.36 7.83
C ILE A 68 -10.29 -8.29 9.04
N ASN A 69 -10.13 -9.59 8.84
CA ASN A 69 -10.03 -10.49 9.99
C ASN A 69 -8.76 -10.19 10.79
N PRO A 70 -8.78 -10.32 12.13
CA PRO A 70 -7.56 -10.30 12.92
C PRO A 70 -6.61 -11.41 12.45
N GLY A 71 -5.34 -11.09 12.21
CA GLY A 71 -4.39 -12.04 11.68
C GLY A 71 -3.13 -11.40 11.08
N LYS A 72 -2.30 -12.27 10.50
CA LYS A 72 -1.12 -11.91 9.74
C LYS A 72 -1.47 -11.87 8.25
N TYR A 73 -0.93 -10.87 7.57
CA TYR A 73 -1.20 -10.59 6.18
C TYR A 73 0.13 -10.41 5.44
N ALA A 74 0.21 -10.97 4.24
CA ALA A 74 1.17 -10.49 3.26
C ALA A 74 0.61 -9.23 2.60
N VAL A 75 1.53 -8.37 2.19
CA VAL A 75 1.26 -7.08 1.57
C VAL A 75 1.96 -7.07 0.22
N LEU A 76 1.25 -6.66 -0.82
CA LEU A 76 1.84 -6.29 -2.09
C LEU A 76 1.52 -4.82 -2.36
N SER A 77 2.57 -3.99 -2.39
CA SER A 77 2.51 -2.60 -2.78
C SER A 77 2.90 -2.47 -4.24
N LEU A 78 2.09 -1.74 -5.00
CA LEU A 78 2.22 -1.56 -6.44
C LEU A 78 2.06 -0.08 -6.79
N ALA A 79 2.88 0.43 -7.69
CA ALA A 79 2.73 1.76 -8.25
C ALA A 79 2.97 1.75 -9.77
N LYS A 80 2.22 2.56 -10.51
CA LYS A 80 2.32 2.72 -11.96
C LYS A 80 2.07 4.16 -12.36
N GLY A 81 2.42 4.53 -13.58
CA GLY A 81 2.31 5.91 -14.07
C GLY A 81 3.44 6.81 -13.57
N LEU A 82 4.49 6.25 -12.97
CA LEU A 82 5.53 7.04 -12.30
C LEU A 82 6.36 7.87 -13.27
N GLY A 83 6.44 7.45 -14.53
CA GLY A 83 7.10 8.22 -15.60
C GLY A 83 6.35 9.47 -16.05
N SER A 84 5.10 9.67 -15.61
CA SER A 84 4.35 10.91 -15.87
C SER A 84 4.65 12.02 -14.86
N ILE A 85 5.35 11.71 -13.77
CA ILE A 85 5.69 12.68 -12.72
C ILE A 85 6.88 13.52 -13.19
N THR A 86 6.65 14.82 -13.35
CA THR A 86 7.70 15.83 -13.62
C THR A 86 8.15 16.50 -12.33
N GLU A 87 7.20 16.89 -11.50
CA GLU A 87 7.42 17.56 -10.21
C GLU A 87 6.50 16.92 -9.15
N GLU A 88 6.93 16.89 -7.88
CA GLU A 88 6.20 16.18 -6.82
C GLU A 88 4.85 16.80 -6.45
N TRP A 89 4.57 18.03 -6.88
CA TRP A 89 3.35 18.78 -6.57
C TRP A 89 2.46 19.05 -7.78
N GLU A 90 2.85 18.58 -8.97
CA GLU A 90 2.07 18.75 -10.20
C GLU A 90 1.21 17.51 -10.49
N ASP A 91 0.21 17.69 -11.37
CA ASP A 91 -0.66 16.60 -11.84
C ASP A 91 0.15 15.54 -12.59
N ALA A 92 -0.17 14.28 -12.31
CA ALA A 92 0.43 13.11 -12.95
C ALA A 92 -0.58 11.95 -12.97
N ASP A 93 -0.29 10.94 -13.78
CA ASP A 93 -1.12 9.74 -13.96
C ASP A 93 -0.73 8.61 -12.98
N ASP A 94 -0.02 8.93 -11.89
CA ASP A 94 0.43 7.93 -10.94
C ASP A 94 -0.74 7.33 -10.14
N LEU A 95 -0.66 6.02 -9.94
CA LEU A 95 -1.63 5.25 -9.18
C LEU A 95 -0.92 4.28 -8.26
N TYR A 96 -1.42 4.21 -7.03
CA TYR A 96 -0.91 3.32 -5.99
C TYR A 96 -1.97 2.29 -5.64
N LYS A 97 -1.53 1.05 -5.42
CA LYS A 97 -2.40 -0.05 -4.99
C LYS A 97 -1.71 -0.89 -3.94
N VAL A 98 -2.46 -1.23 -2.90
CA VAL A 98 -2.08 -2.21 -1.89
C VAL A 98 -3.01 -3.40 -1.95
N ILE A 99 -2.46 -4.60 -2.04
CA ILE A 99 -3.21 -5.85 -1.94
C ILE A 99 -2.80 -6.58 -0.66
N LEU A 100 -3.79 -6.97 0.13
CA LEU A 100 -3.63 -7.72 1.38
C LEU A 100 -4.23 -9.11 1.24
N TRP A 101 -3.53 -10.14 1.69
CA TRP A 101 -4.09 -11.48 1.82
C TRP A 101 -3.55 -12.19 3.07
N PRO A 102 -4.34 -13.08 3.71
CA PRO A 102 -3.88 -13.85 4.87
C PRO A 102 -2.60 -14.62 4.53
N SER A 103 -1.56 -14.44 5.34
CA SER A 103 -0.29 -15.15 5.16
C SER A 103 0.53 -15.11 6.45
N SER A 104 1.30 -16.16 6.70
CA SER A 104 2.31 -16.20 7.77
C SER A 104 3.69 -15.75 7.30
N ALA A 105 3.86 -15.38 6.03
CA ALA A 105 5.14 -14.90 5.51
C ALA A 105 5.47 -13.51 6.08
N GLU A 106 6.70 -13.35 6.57
CA GLU A 106 7.20 -12.09 7.16
C GLU A 106 8.39 -11.52 6.37
N GLU A 107 8.55 -11.92 5.11
CA GLU A 107 9.62 -11.43 4.25
C GLU A 107 9.26 -10.06 3.63
N TYR A 108 10.20 -9.11 3.70
CA TYR A 108 10.18 -7.92 2.87
C TYR A 108 11.07 -8.13 1.65
N ARG A 109 10.55 -7.83 0.46
CA ARG A 109 11.28 -8.00 -0.80
C ARG A 109 10.86 -6.96 -1.84
N ALA A 110 11.84 -6.27 -2.43
CA ALA A 110 11.60 -5.50 -3.65
C ALA A 110 11.39 -6.47 -4.83
N LEU A 111 10.28 -6.32 -5.55
CA LEU A 111 9.95 -7.13 -6.72
C LEU A 111 10.29 -6.39 -8.02
N LYS A 112 10.09 -5.07 -8.03
CA LYS A 112 10.47 -4.18 -9.12
C LYS A 112 10.74 -2.80 -8.56
N SER A 113 11.86 -2.19 -8.96
CA SER A 113 12.20 -0.82 -8.57
C SER A 113 12.10 0.09 -9.78
N TYR A 114 11.24 1.09 -9.68
CA TYR A 114 11.28 2.23 -10.59
C TYR A 114 12.63 2.95 -10.45
N LYS A 115 13.23 3.31 -11.58
CA LYS A 115 14.47 4.09 -11.65
C LYS A 115 14.14 5.38 -12.37
N ASN A 116 14.28 6.51 -11.67
CA ASN A 116 14.28 7.80 -12.36
C ASN A 116 15.51 7.83 -13.27
N THR A 117 15.31 8.10 -14.55
CA THR A 117 16.39 8.18 -15.54
C THR A 117 16.67 9.64 -15.85
#